data_AF-A0A0D6AQZ5-F1
#
_entry.id   AF-A0A0D6AQZ5-F1
#
_cell.length_a   1.000
_cell.length_b   1.000
_cell.length_c   1.000
_cell.angle_alpha   90.00
_cell.angle_beta   90.00
_cell.angle_gamma   90.00
#
_symmetry.space_group_name_H-M   'P 1'
#
loop_
_entity.id
_entity.type
_entity.pdbx_description
1 polymer ?
#
loop_
_entity_poly.entity_id
_entity_poly.type
_entity_poly.pdbx_seq_one_letter_code
_entity_poly.pdbx_strand_id
1 'polypeptide(L)'
;MITLLTDFGLQDIYVGVMKGVIKTINPDVDLIDLTHEIPPQNILAGRFALMNAVDFFPDNTIYLAIVDPTVGSERKAIAIEFEKGYLVCPDNGISSGILNKYKSKNIVELTNKKYWLNNNPSSTFHGRDIFAPISAYLSRGVNINDLGKQIREDTLVKLDIESPIINNHEIIGSIQYIDIYGNLVTNISVDILNNESFYVLEGEQKIKSFLTYSSVNKGDLLALIGSHGWLEIAVNGGSAKIKLNKQYHDRIRVIIN
;
A
#
# COMPACT_ATOMS: atom_id res chain seq x y z
N MET A 1 -2.83 -5.57 -18.40
CA MET A 1 -3.81 -5.23 -17.34
C MET A 1 -3.29 -4.03 -16.55
N ILE A 2 -4.19 -3.15 -16.12
CA ILE A 2 -3.89 -2.07 -15.17
C ILE A 2 -4.77 -2.24 -13.94
N THR A 3 -4.19 -2.20 -12.75
CA THR A 3 -4.94 -2.15 -11.50
C THR A 3 -4.97 -0.73 -10.93
N LEU A 4 -6.07 -0.30 -10.32
CA LEU A 4 -6.18 1.02 -9.73
C LEU A 4 -6.33 0.93 -8.20
N LEU A 5 -5.51 1.69 -7.48
CA LEU A 5 -5.61 1.91 -6.04
C LEU A 5 -5.60 3.41 -5.76
N THR A 6 -6.64 3.93 -5.10
CA THR A 6 -6.70 5.36 -4.74
C THR A 6 -7.36 5.62 -3.39
N ASP A 7 -7.30 6.87 -2.93
CA ASP A 7 -8.09 7.41 -1.81
C ASP A 7 -9.24 8.35 -2.27
N PHE A 8 -9.60 8.31 -3.56
CA PHE A 8 -10.60 9.20 -4.16
C PHE A 8 -12.06 8.84 -3.84
N GLY A 9 -12.29 7.68 -3.25
CA GLY A 9 -13.63 7.10 -3.08
C GLY A 9 -14.33 6.82 -4.41
N LEU A 10 -15.58 6.40 -4.31
CA LEU A 10 -16.48 6.18 -5.45
C LEU A 10 -17.64 7.17 -5.53
N GLN A 11 -17.69 8.16 -4.64
CA GLN A 11 -18.75 9.16 -4.62
C GLN A 11 -18.62 10.17 -5.77
N ASP A 12 -17.38 10.55 -6.10
CA ASP A 12 -17.08 11.54 -7.13
C ASP A 12 -16.57 10.90 -8.43
N ILE A 13 -16.51 11.70 -9.51
CA ILE A 13 -16.18 11.22 -10.86
C ILE A 13 -14.71 10.89 -11.08
N TYR A 14 -13.83 11.11 -10.09
CA TYR A 14 -12.38 11.11 -10.28
C TYR A 14 -11.85 9.80 -10.88
N VAL A 15 -12.25 8.67 -10.30
CA VAL A 15 -11.89 7.33 -10.79
C VAL A 15 -12.44 7.09 -12.19
N GLY A 16 -13.70 7.43 -12.43
CA GLY A 16 -14.36 7.23 -13.72
C GLY A 16 -13.65 7.97 -14.85
N VAL A 17 -13.25 9.22 -14.63
CA VAL A 17 -12.51 10.01 -15.61
C VAL A 17 -11.12 9.44 -15.88
N MET A 18 -10.41 8.96 -14.85
CA MET A 18 -9.11 8.29 -15.05
C MET A 18 -9.25 7.05 -15.93
N LYS A 19 -10.25 6.21 -15.67
CA LYS A 19 -10.54 5.03 -16.50
C LYS A 19 -10.89 5.42 -17.93
N GLY A 20 -11.66 6.49 -18.11
CA GLY A 20 -11.98 7.05 -19.43
C GLY A 20 -10.73 7.48 -20.20
N VAL A 21 -9.79 8.16 -19.54
CA VAL A 21 -8.49 8.53 -20.14
C VAL A 21 -7.71 7.28 -20.54
N ILE A 22 -7.62 6.30 -19.65
CA ILE A 22 -6.91 5.04 -19.94
C ILE A 22 -7.53 4.34 -21.15
N LYS A 23 -8.86 4.18 -21.17
CA LYS A 23 -9.59 3.52 -22.25
C LYS A 23 -9.55 4.28 -23.58
N THR A 24 -9.37 5.60 -23.55
CA THR A 24 -9.16 6.39 -24.77
C THR A 24 -7.80 6.08 -25.42
N ILE A 25 -6.77 5.83 -24.61
CA ILE A 25 -5.41 5.54 -25.09
C ILE A 25 -5.23 4.05 -25.44
N ASN A 26 -5.80 3.16 -24.62
CA ASN A 26 -5.83 1.72 -24.84
C ASN A 26 -7.23 1.15 -24.56
N PRO A 27 -8.11 1.03 -25.57
CA PRO A 27 -9.46 0.51 -25.40
C PRO A 27 -9.52 -0.93 -24.86
N ASP A 28 -8.53 -1.75 -25.21
CA ASP A 28 -8.53 -3.19 -24.94
C ASP A 28 -7.92 -3.57 -23.59
N VAL A 29 -7.37 -2.61 -22.83
CA VAL A 29 -6.72 -2.92 -21.54
C VAL A 29 -7.73 -3.32 -20.47
N ASP A 30 -7.49 -4.44 -19.79
CA ASP A 30 -8.26 -4.80 -18.61
C ASP A 30 -7.95 -3.84 -17.45
N LEU A 31 -9.02 -3.33 -16.83
CA LEU A 31 -8.96 -2.46 -15.65
C LEU A 31 -9.55 -3.19 -14.45
N ILE A 32 -8.78 -3.27 -13.37
CA ILE A 32 -9.23 -3.86 -12.10
C ILE A 32 -9.05 -2.84 -10.99
N ASP A 33 -10.11 -2.54 -10.26
CA ASP A 33 -9.98 -1.72 -9.06
C ASP A 33 -9.52 -2.61 -7.90
N LEU A 34 -8.35 -2.30 -7.33
CA LEU A 34 -7.96 -2.89 -6.04
C LEU A 34 -8.85 -2.33 -4.94
N THR A 35 -8.92 -1.00 -4.88
CA THR A 35 -9.81 -0.24 -4.00
C THR A 35 -9.66 1.25 -4.30
N HIS A 36 -10.73 2.02 -4.07
CA HIS A 36 -10.69 3.48 -4.07
C HIS A 36 -10.96 4.06 -2.67
N GLU A 37 -11.10 3.19 -1.68
CA GLU A 37 -11.50 3.49 -0.31
C GLU A 37 -10.32 3.42 0.66
N ILE A 38 -9.09 3.63 0.15
CA ILE A 38 -7.97 3.91 1.07
C ILE A 38 -8.35 5.16 1.88
N PRO A 39 -8.17 5.17 3.21
CA PRO A 39 -8.49 6.34 4.01
C PRO A 39 -7.81 7.58 3.43
N PRO A 40 -8.52 8.73 3.31
CA PRO A 40 -7.99 9.93 2.69
C PRO A 40 -6.59 10.28 3.21
N GLN A 41 -5.66 10.50 2.28
CA GLN A 41 -4.27 10.91 2.55
C GLN A 41 -3.41 9.86 3.30
N ASN A 42 -3.93 8.66 3.56
CA ASN A 42 -3.21 7.63 4.30
C ASN A 42 -2.29 6.80 3.39
N ILE A 43 -1.08 7.31 3.18
CA ILE A 43 -0.07 6.68 2.31
C ILE A 43 0.36 5.32 2.88
N LEU A 44 0.38 5.14 4.20
CA LEU A 44 0.70 3.84 4.83
C LEU A 44 -0.32 2.77 4.49
N ALA A 45 -1.61 3.12 4.52
CA ALA A 45 -2.68 2.20 4.13
C ALA A 45 -2.58 1.84 2.65
N GLY A 46 -2.34 2.81 1.78
CA GLY A 46 -2.11 2.57 0.36
C GLY A 46 -0.89 1.67 0.10
N ARG A 47 0.22 1.92 0.80
CA ARG A 47 1.44 1.12 0.75
C ARG A 47 1.17 -0.34 1.16
N PHE A 48 0.50 -0.55 2.30
CA PHE A 48 0.21 -1.89 2.82
C PHE A 48 -0.75 -2.66 1.92
N ALA A 49 -1.83 -2.02 1.46
CA ALA A 49 -2.78 -2.64 0.55
C ALA A 49 -2.10 -3.03 -0.78
N LEU A 50 -1.30 -2.12 -1.36
CA LEU A 50 -0.57 -2.37 -2.60
C LEU A 50 0.40 -3.55 -2.46
N MET A 51 1.26 -3.57 -1.43
CA MET A 51 2.28 -4.61 -1.29
C MET A 51 1.71 -6.03 -1.09
N ASN A 52 0.51 -6.13 -0.52
CA ASN A 52 -0.19 -7.39 -0.32
C ASN A 52 -1.06 -7.81 -1.51
N ALA A 53 -1.39 -6.89 -2.42
CA ALA A 53 -2.17 -7.21 -3.62
C ALA A 53 -1.31 -7.88 -4.71
N VAL A 54 -0.05 -7.46 -4.88
CA VAL A 54 0.79 -7.82 -6.04
C VAL A 54 0.94 -9.32 -6.29
N ASP A 55 1.00 -10.16 -5.24
CA ASP A 55 1.20 -11.61 -5.39
C ASP A 55 0.06 -12.30 -6.17
N PHE A 56 -1.12 -11.68 -6.21
CA PHE A 56 -2.34 -12.28 -6.74
C PHE A 56 -2.63 -11.87 -8.19
N PHE A 57 -1.77 -11.08 -8.80
CA PHE A 57 -1.94 -10.61 -10.17
C PHE A 57 -0.88 -11.22 -11.11
N PRO A 58 -1.20 -11.37 -12.40
CA PRO A 58 -0.25 -11.85 -13.39
C PRO A 58 1.00 -10.97 -13.49
N ASP A 59 2.11 -11.58 -13.91
CA ASP A 59 3.32 -10.85 -14.24
C ASP A 59 3.05 -9.79 -15.34
N ASN A 60 3.81 -8.69 -15.32
CA ASN A 60 3.65 -7.53 -16.22
C ASN A 60 2.36 -6.71 -15.98
N THR A 61 1.71 -6.88 -14.83
CA THR A 61 0.62 -6.00 -14.40
C THR A 61 1.14 -4.58 -14.11
N ILE A 62 0.36 -3.57 -14.50
CA ILE A 62 0.64 -2.16 -14.22
C ILE A 62 -0.22 -1.72 -13.03
N TYR A 63 0.42 -1.43 -11.91
CA TYR A 63 -0.21 -0.93 -10.71
C TYR A 63 -0.23 0.59 -10.73
N LEU A 64 -1.41 1.17 -10.91
CA LEU A 64 -1.65 2.60 -10.78
C LEU A 64 -2.12 2.90 -9.36
N ALA A 65 -1.21 3.41 -8.51
CA ALA A 65 -1.46 3.63 -7.09
C ALA A 65 -1.32 5.12 -6.74
N ILE A 66 -2.39 5.75 -6.27
CA ILE A 66 -2.45 7.19 -6.02
C ILE A 66 -3.11 7.46 -4.66
N VAL A 67 -2.28 7.74 -3.66
CA VAL A 67 -2.66 8.42 -2.43
C VAL A 67 -1.71 9.59 -2.32
N ASP A 68 -2.17 10.80 -2.61
CA ASP A 68 -1.28 11.92 -2.96
C ASP A 68 -1.68 13.24 -2.27
N PRO A 69 -1.48 13.35 -0.95
CA PRO A 69 -1.83 14.56 -0.19
C PRO A 69 -1.06 15.81 -0.65
N THR A 70 0.08 15.62 -1.32
CA THR A 70 0.96 16.70 -1.79
C THR A 70 0.93 16.86 -3.32
N VAL A 71 -0.19 16.49 -3.97
CA VAL A 71 -0.40 16.71 -5.40
C VAL A 71 -0.10 18.17 -5.79
N GLY A 72 0.55 18.35 -6.94
CA GLY A 72 0.93 19.69 -7.44
C GLY A 72 2.15 20.32 -6.76
N SER A 73 2.74 19.67 -5.74
CA SER A 73 4.01 20.09 -5.14
C SER A 73 5.22 19.64 -5.96
N GLU A 74 6.42 19.87 -5.42
CA GLU A 74 7.71 19.41 -5.97
C GLU A 74 7.91 17.88 -5.91
N ARG A 75 6.95 17.12 -5.34
CA ARG A 75 7.03 15.66 -5.28
C ARG A 75 7.04 15.06 -6.69
N LYS A 76 7.99 14.16 -6.97
CA LYS A 76 8.13 13.56 -8.30
C LYS A 76 6.93 12.68 -8.64
N ALA A 77 6.59 12.61 -9.93
CA ALA A 77 5.74 11.56 -10.49
C ALA A 77 6.68 10.47 -11.02
N ILE A 78 6.49 9.20 -10.64
CA ILE A 78 7.43 8.13 -10.98
C ILE A 78 6.75 6.92 -11.60
N ALA A 79 7.52 6.18 -12.40
CA ALA A 79 7.23 4.80 -12.73
C ALA A 79 8.41 3.90 -12.35
N ILE A 80 8.10 2.71 -11.85
CA ILE A 80 9.05 1.69 -11.43
C ILE A 80 8.72 0.41 -12.19
N GLU A 81 9.67 -0.14 -12.92
CA GLU A 81 9.63 -1.54 -13.36
C GLU A 81 10.29 -2.39 -12.28
N PHE A 82 9.65 -3.48 -11.90
CA PHE A 82 10.12 -4.42 -10.89
C PHE A 82 9.85 -5.87 -11.33
N GLU A 83 10.28 -6.85 -10.53
CA GLU A 83 10.20 -8.28 -10.88
C GLU A 83 8.83 -8.75 -11.36
N LYS A 84 7.74 -8.21 -10.81
CA LYS A 84 6.35 -8.62 -11.12
C LYS A 84 5.59 -7.70 -12.08
N GLY A 85 6.13 -6.54 -12.43
CA GLY A 85 5.43 -5.62 -13.35
C GLY A 85 5.88 -4.18 -13.20
N TYR A 86 4.91 -3.26 -13.27
CA TYR A 86 5.16 -1.81 -13.26
C TYR A 86 4.34 -1.13 -12.18
N LEU A 87 4.89 -0.16 -11.48
CA LEU A 87 4.18 0.71 -10.55
C LEU A 87 4.24 2.15 -11.07
N VAL A 88 3.10 2.81 -11.19
CA VAL A 88 2.96 4.23 -11.53
C VAL A 88 2.34 4.94 -10.34
N CYS A 89 3.08 5.86 -9.71
CA CYS A 89 2.67 6.46 -8.44
C CYS A 89 3.36 7.82 -8.17
N PRO A 90 2.88 8.61 -7.19
CA PRO A 90 3.67 9.69 -6.60
C PRO A 90 4.90 9.15 -5.85
N ASP A 91 6.02 9.89 -5.89
CA ASP A 91 7.20 9.61 -5.07
C ASP A 91 7.02 10.21 -3.67
N ASN A 92 6.18 9.55 -2.86
CA ASN A 92 5.86 9.96 -1.50
C ASN A 92 6.00 8.80 -0.49
N GLY A 93 6.69 7.73 -0.91
CA GLY A 93 6.91 6.53 -0.11
C GLY A 93 5.89 5.41 -0.33
N ILE A 94 4.78 5.61 -1.04
CA ILE A 94 3.80 4.53 -1.32
C ILE A 94 4.46 3.29 -1.99
N SER A 95 5.50 3.50 -2.80
CA SER A 95 6.27 2.45 -3.47
C SER A 95 7.16 1.62 -2.53
N SER A 96 7.45 2.10 -1.32
CA SER A 96 8.40 1.45 -0.41
C SER A 96 7.99 0.03 -0.01
N GLY A 97 6.68 -0.27 0.05
CA GLY A 97 6.20 -1.63 0.31
C GLY A 97 6.57 -2.62 -0.80
N ILE A 98 6.52 -2.18 -2.05
CA ILE A 98 6.93 -2.96 -3.22
C ILE A 98 8.44 -3.14 -3.22
N LEU A 99 9.20 -2.06 -3.03
CA LEU A 99 10.66 -2.11 -3.07
C LEU A 99 11.28 -2.90 -1.91
N ASN A 100 10.57 -3.05 -0.79
CA ASN A 100 10.99 -3.94 0.30
C ASN A 100 10.85 -5.43 -0.06
N LYS A 101 9.95 -5.78 -0.99
CA LYS A 101 9.62 -7.17 -1.34
C LYS A 101 10.21 -7.62 -2.67
N TYR A 102 10.38 -6.70 -3.61
CA TYR A 102 10.78 -6.99 -4.97
C TYR A 102 11.93 -6.11 -5.41
N LYS A 103 12.80 -6.66 -6.25
CA LYS A 103 13.88 -5.88 -6.86
C LYS A 103 13.32 -4.98 -7.96
N SER A 104 13.72 -3.70 -7.93
CA SER A 104 13.51 -2.78 -9.04
C SER A 104 14.46 -3.11 -10.21
N LYS A 105 14.05 -2.76 -11.43
CA LYS A 105 14.85 -2.88 -12.66
C LYS A 105 15.13 -1.51 -13.27
N ASN A 106 14.07 -0.75 -13.56
CA ASN A 106 14.15 0.61 -14.10
C ASN A 106 13.25 1.53 -13.28
N ILE A 107 13.74 2.74 -13.00
CA ILE A 107 12.98 3.76 -12.28
C ILE A 107 13.12 5.06 -13.05
N VAL A 108 12.00 5.70 -13.35
CA VAL A 108 11.96 6.96 -14.08
C VAL A 108 11.10 7.98 -13.36
N GLU A 109 11.57 9.22 -13.36
CA GLU A 109 10.73 10.39 -13.15
C GLU A 109 9.99 10.71 -14.45
N LEU A 110 8.67 10.87 -14.37
CA LEU A 110 7.76 11.00 -15.51
C LEU A 110 7.80 12.40 -16.14
N THR A 111 8.94 12.78 -16.71
CA THR A 111 9.18 14.13 -17.26
C THR A 111 8.80 14.29 -18.74
N ASN A 112 8.52 13.20 -19.47
CA ASN A 112 8.20 13.28 -20.89
C ASN A 112 6.71 13.59 -21.13
N LYS A 113 6.43 14.89 -21.34
CA LYS A 113 5.07 15.42 -21.56
C LYS A 113 4.32 14.83 -22.76
N LYS A 114 5.02 14.19 -23.71
CA LYS A 114 4.40 13.47 -24.84
C LYS A 114 3.39 12.42 -24.36
N TYR A 115 3.64 11.83 -23.21
CA TYR A 115 2.82 10.76 -22.65
C TYR A 115 1.83 11.24 -21.57
N TRP A 116 1.75 12.56 -21.36
CA TRP A 116 0.73 13.16 -20.49
C TRP A 116 -0.55 13.41 -21.28
N LEU A 117 -1.67 13.61 -20.59
CA LEU A 117 -2.95 13.91 -21.23
C LEU A 117 -2.89 15.25 -21.97
N ASN A 118 -2.15 16.21 -21.42
CA ASN A 118 -1.93 17.53 -21.99
C ASN A 118 -0.58 18.11 -21.52
N ASN A 119 -0.11 19.17 -22.20
CA ASN A 119 1.20 19.77 -21.92
C ASN A 119 1.27 20.58 -20.60
N ASN A 120 0.11 20.90 -20.02
CA ASN A 120 -0.06 21.76 -18.86
C ASN A 120 -1.02 21.09 -17.85
N PRO A 121 -0.57 20.02 -17.17
CA PRO A 121 -1.43 19.23 -16.30
C PRO A 121 -2.00 20.10 -15.18
N SER A 122 -3.20 19.76 -14.73
CA SER A 122 -3.83 20.35 -13.56
C SER A 122 -2.98 20.11 -12.32
N SER A 123 -2.72 21.17 -11.55
CA SER A 123 -1.99 21.10 -10.28
C SER A 123 -2.70 20.28 -9.21
N THR A 124 -3.99 19.99 -9.37
CA THR A 124 -4.80 19.26 -8.38
C THR A 124 -5.22 17.88 -8.85
N PHE A 125 -4.87 17.47 -10.08
CA PHE A 125 -5.33 16.17 -10.60
C PHE A 125 -4.31 15.45 -11.50
N HIS A 126 -3.09 15.26 -10.98
CA HIS A 126 -2.06 14.45 -11.65
C HIS A 126 -2.50 13.00 -11.92
N GLY A 127 -3.46 12.46 -11.15
CA GLY A 127 -4.07 11.16 -11.43
C GLY A 127 -4.65 11.04 -12.83
N ARG A 128 -5.42 12.05 -13.26
CA ARG A 128 -5.99 12.13 -14.60
C ARG A 128 -4.94 12.52 -15.64
N ASP A 129 -4.14 13.54 -15.34
CA ASP A 129 -3.35 14.21 -16.37
C ASP A 129 -1.98 13.58 -16.64
N ILE A 130 -1.43 12.83 -15.67
CA ILE A 130 -0.10 12.23 -15.74
C ILE A 130 -0.19 10.71 -15.54
N PHE A 131 -0.70 10.25 -14.40
CA PHE A 131 -0.55 8.83 -14.03
C PHE A 131 -1.44 7.88 -14.84
N ALA A 132 -2.70 8.24 -15.09
CA ALA A 132 -3.61 7.49 -15.95
C ALA A 132 -3.08 7.32 -17.39
N PRO A 133 -2.69 8.39 -18.13
CA PRO A 133 -2.19 8.23 -19.49
C PRO A 133 -0.86 7.47 -19.53
N ILE A 134 0.04 7.69 -18.57
CA ILE A 134 1.29 6.93 -18.45
C ILE A 134 1.03 5.43 -18.30
N SER A 135 0.10 5.05 -17.43
CA SER A 135 -0.28 3.63 -17.25
C SER A 135 -0.86 3.04 -18.53
N ALA A 136 -1.66 3.83 -19.26
CA ALA A 136 -2.21 3.41 -20.55
C ALA A 136 -1.14 3.21 -21.63
N TYR A 137 -0.16 4.10 -21.74
CA TYR A 137 0.96 3.96 -22.68
C TYR A 137 1.86 2.77 -22.33
N LEU A 138 2.16 2.54 -21.05
CA LEU A 138 2.86 1.32 -20.60
C LEU A 138 2.09 0.07 -21.04
N SER A 139 0.77 0.06 -20.90
CA SER A 139 -0.06 -1.09 -21.32
C SER A 139 -0.06 -1.35 -22.83
N ARG A 140 0.41 -0.39 -23.63
CA ARG A 140 0.61 -0.52 -25.07
C ARG A 140 2.04 -0.93 -25.46
N GLY A 141 2.90 -1.19 -24.47
CA GLY A 141 4.29 -1.59 -24.70
C GLY A 141 5.27 -0.43 -24.92
N VAL A 142 4.91 0.81 -24.54
CA VAL A 142 5.89 1.90 -24.49
C VAL A 142 6.97 1.55 -23.47
N ASN A 143 8.24 1.72 -23.85
CA ASN A 143 9.35 1.44 -22.96
C ASN A 143 9.33 2.42 -21.78
N ILE A 144 9.50 1.91 -20.55
CA ILE A 144 9.50 2.76 -19.35
C ILE A 144 10.53 3.89 -19.42
N ASN A 145 11.70 3.65 -20.04
CA ASN A 145 12.76 4.64 -20.18
C ASN A 145 12.38 5.80 -21.12
N ASP A 146 11.37 5.63 -21.97
CA ASP A 146 10.88 6.72 -22.83
C ASP A 146 9.98 7.71 -22.06
N LEU A 147 9.46 7.31 -20.90
CA LEU A 147 8.47 8.09 -20.14
C LEU A 147 9.08 9.27 -19.39
N GLY A 148 10.40 9.31 -19.26
CA GLY A 148 11.10 10.45 -18.69
C GLY A 148 12.52 10.13 -18.24
N LYS A 149 12.98 10.83 -17.21
CA LYS A 149 14.37 10.78 -16.77
C LYS A 149 14.61 9.59 -15.84
N GLN A 150 15.62 8.78 -16.13
CA GLN A 150 16.03 7.72 -15.22
C GLN A 150 16.52 8.29 -13.87
N ILE A 151 16.08 7.68 -12.78
CA ILE A 151 16.49 8.02 -11.41
C ILE A 151 16.93 6.77 -10.66
N ARG A 152 17.65 6.97 -9.56
CA ARG A 152 18.16 5.87 -8.73
C ARG A 152 17.21 5.59 -7.58
N GLU A 153 17.12 4.33 -7.16
CA GLU A 153 16.26 3.88 -6.07
C GLU A 153 16.58 4.56 -4.73
N ASP A 154 17.86 4.82 -4.45
CA ASP A 154 18.31 5.52 -3.23
C ASP A 154 17.82 6.98 -3.13
N THR A 155 17.29 7.53 -4.22
CA THR A 155 16.70 8.88 -4.25
C THR A 155 15.19 8.91 -4.05
N LEU A 156 14.53 7.75 -3.98
CA LEU A 156 13.09 7.68 -3.74
C LEU A 156 12.76 7.96 -2.28
N VAL A 157 11.60 8.59 -2.07
CA VAL A 157 11.05 8.80 -0.72
C VAL A 157 10.74 7.43 -0.12
N LYS A 158 11.17 7.19 1.12
CA LYS A 158 10.80 6.01 1.90
C LYS A 158 9.81 6.42 2.98
N LEU A 159 8.73 5.66 3.13
CA LEU A 159 7.81 5.85 4.26
C LEU A 159 8.51 5.43 5.54
N ASP A 160 8.46 6.31 6.53
CA ASP A 160 9.04 6.07 7.85
C ASP A 160 8.14 5.12 8.64
N ILE A 161 8.52 3.83 8.61
CA ILE A 161 7.96 2.80 9.47
C ILE A 161 9.11 2.33 10.35
N GLU A 162 9.09 2.68 11.63
CA GLU A 162 10.08 2.21 12.60
C GLU A 162 10.20 0.69 12.48
N SER A 163 11.42 0.17 12.31
CA SER A 163 11.60 -1.29 12.31
C SER A 163 11.28 -1.85 13.70
N PRO A 164 10.71 -3.07 13.80
CA PRO A 164 10.48 -3.70 15.10
C PRO A 164 11.79 -3.79 15.91
N ILE A 165 11.71 -3.43 17.19
CA ILE A 165 12.80 -3.62 18.15
C ILE A 165 12.68 -5.03 18.70
N ILE A 166 13.72 -5.85 18.52
CA ILE A 166 13.73 -7.25 18.93
C ILE A 166 14.69 -7.42 20.09
N ASN A 167 14.16 -7.83 21.24
CA ASN A 167 14.88 -8.23 22.44
C ASN A 167 14.62 -9.74 22.69
N ASN A 168 15.39 -10.38 23.58
CA ASN A 168 15.36 -11.85 23.77
C ASN A 168 13.97 -12.48 23.92
N HIS A 169 13.02 -11.82 24.61
CA HIS A 169 11.65 -12.33 24.82
C HIS A 169 10.58 -11.26 24.54
N GLU A 170 10.96 -10.16 23.89
CA GLU A 170 10.05 -9.03 23.65
C GLU A 170 10.31 -8.43 22.27
N ILE A 171 9.26 -8.26 21.49
CA ILE A 171 9.28 -7.48 20.25
C ILE A 171 8.39 -6.25 20.45
N ILE A 172 8.91 -5.08 20.07
CA ILE A 172 8.15 -3.83 20.04
C ILE A 172 8.00 -3.43 18.58
N GLY A 173 6.77 -3.53 18.07
CA GLY A 173 6.39 -3.07 16.75
C GLY A 173 5.43 -1.89 16.81
N SER A 174 4.87 -1.54 15.66
CA SER A 174 3.86 -0.49 15.51
C SER A 174 2.76 -0.92 14.56
N ILE A 175 1.59 -0.29 14.69
CA ILE A 175 0.46 -0.50 13.79
C ILE A 175 0.78 0.15 12.43
N GLN A 176 0.86 -0.68 11.39
CA GLN A 176 1.12 -0.22 10.01
C GLN A 176 -0.15 -0.16 9.16
N TYR A 177 -1.19 -0.90 9.54
CA TYR A 177 -2.45 -0.95 8.80
C TYR A 177 -3.63 -1.20 9.74
N ILE A 178 -4.78 -0.63 9.40
CA ILE A 178 -6.05 -0.88 10.08
C ILE A 178 -7.07 -1.21 9.00
N ASP A 179 -7.62 -2.42 9.06
CA ASP A 179 -8.59 -2.87 8.07
C ASP A 179 -10.00 -2.26 8.30
N ILE A 180 -10.94 -2.59 7.41
CA ILE A 180 -12.32 -2.08 7.47
C ILE A 180 -13.09 -2.55 8.72
N TYR A 181 -12.71 -3.68 9.31
CA TYR A 181 -13.30 -4.19 10.55
C TYR A 181 -12.68 -3.52 11.79
N GLY A 182 -11.57 -2.81 11.61
CA GLY A 182 -10.78 -2.18 12.65
C GLY A 182 -9.87 -3.16 13.37
N ASN A 183 -9.45 -4.24 12.69
CA ASN A 183 -8.33 -5.05 13.13
C ASN A 183 -7.03 -4.24 12.96
N LEU A 184 -6.12 -4.38 13.92
CA LEU A 184 -4.87 -3.63 14.00
C LEU A 184 -3.74 -4.52 13.50
N VAL A 185 -3.24 -4.24 12.31
CA VAL A 185 -2.15 -4.99 11.68
C VAL A 185 -0.82 -4.30 11.98
N THR A 186 0.11 -5.06 12.55
CA THR A 186 1.42 -4.57 12.99
C THR A 186 2.49 -4.77 11.92
N ASN A 187 3.62 -4.09 12.08
CA ASN A 187 4.85 -4.31 11.31
C ASN A 187 5.70 -5.50 11.83
N ILE A 188 5.10 -6.43 12.57
CA ILE A 188 5.77 -7.65 13.04
C ILE A 188 5.32 -8.79 12.12
N SER A 189 6.23 -9.29 11.28
CA SER A 189 5.94 -10.41 10.37
C SER A 189 6.01 -11.74 11.12
N VAL A 190 5.40 -12.77 10.51
CA VAL A 190 5.49 -14.16 11.02
C VAL A 190 6.94 -14.64 11.14
N ASP A 191 7.83 -14.19 10.25
CA ASP A 191 9.25 -14.56 10.28
C ASP A 191 9.96 -14.03 11.53
N ILE A 192 9.59 -12.83 12.00
CA ILE A 192 10.15 -12.23 13.22
C ILE A 192 9.71 -13.02 14.46
N LEU A 193 8.51 -13.61 14.44
CA LEU A 193 7.99 -14.42 15.54
C LEU A 193 8.57 -15.84 15.58
N ASN A 194 9.27 -16.29 14.53
CA ASN A 194 10.00 -17.56 14.48
C ASN A 194 9.16 -18.82 14.88
N ASN A 195 7.85 -18.80 14.63
CA ASN A 195 6.89 -19.85 15.06
C ASN A 195 6.81 -20.08 16.58
N GLU A 196 7.34 -19.17 17.38
CA GLU A 196 7.28 -19.25 18.84
C GLU A 196 5.89 -18.85 19.35
N SER A 197 5.56 -19.34 20.55
CA SER A 197 4.29 -19.00 21.18
C SER A 197 4.36 -17.55 21.68
N PHE A 198 3.36 -16.73 21.36
CA PHE A 198 3.39 -15.32 21.73
C PHE A 198 2.07 -14.82 22.31
N TYR A 199 2.13 -13.66 22.96
CA TYR A 199 0.96 -12.87 23.32
C TYR A 199 1.27 -11.38 23.21
N VAL A 200 0.24 -10.57 22.98
CA VAL A 200 0.35 -9.12 22.98
C VAL A 200 0.08 -8.59 24.39
N LEU A 201 0.90 -7.63 24.83
CA LEU A 201 0.69 -6.84 26.05
C LEU A 201 0.21 -5.44 25.71
N GLU A 202 -1.00 -5.11 26.14
CA GLU A 202 -1.55 -3.76 26.07
C GLU A 202 -1.85 -3.28 27.51
N GLY A 203 -0.98 -2.43 28.05
CA GLY A 203 -0.99 -2.12 29.49
C GLY A 203 -0.79 -3.39 30.33
N GLU A 204 -1.72 -3.69 31.23
CA GLU A 204 -1.75 -4.92 32.04
C GLU A 204 -2.49 -6.07 31.34
N GLN A 205 -3.16 -5.81 30.21
CA GLN A 205 -3.97 -6.79 29.52
C GLN A 205 -3.11 -7.71 28.64
N LYS A 206 -3.23 -9.02 28.89
CA LYS A 206 -2.64 -10.08 28.05
C LYS A 206 -3.64 -10.53 26.98
N ILE A 207 -3.32 -10.26 25.73
CA ILE A 207 -4.09 -10.71 24.55
C ILE A 207 -3.40 -11.93 23.97
N LYS A 208 -4.05 -13.10 24.10
CA LYS A 208 -3.48 -14.39 23.66
C LYS A 208 -3.54 -14.54 22.13
N SER A 209 -2.59 -15.30 21.60
CA SER A 209 -2.55 -15.68 20.19
C SER A 209 -3.46 -16.88 19.90
N PHE A 210 -4.10 -16.86 18.73
CA PHE A 210 -4.97 -17.93 18.23
C PHE A 210 -4.87 -18.03 16.70
N LEU A 211 -5.43 -19.12 16.14
CA LEU A 211 -5.43 -19.34 14.69
C LEU A 211 -6.51 -18.56 13.94
N THR A 212 -7.64 -18.23 14.59
CA THR A 212 -8.79 -17.60 13.93
C THR A 212 -9.68 -16.85 14.92
N TYR A 213 -10.48 -15.91 14.41
CA TYR A 213 -11.42 -15.07 15.17
C TYR A 213 -12.39 -15.86 16.06
N SER A 214 -12.85 -17.04 15.62
CA SER A 214 -13.80 -17.87 16.38
C SER A 214 -13.19 -18.61 17.58
N SER A 215 -11.89 -18.43 17.83
CA SER A 215 -11.19 -19.07 18.96
C SER A 215 -11.46 -18.42 20.32
N VAL A 216 -12.13 -17.26 20.33
CA VAL A 216 -12.53 -16.52 21.54
C VAL A 216 -14.02 -16.16 21.48
N ASN A 217 -14.63 -15.78 22.61
CA ASN A 217 -16.05 -15.38 22.60
C ASN A 217 -16.24 -14.08 21.83
N LYS A 218 -17.47 -13.85 21.34
CA LYS A 218 -17.83 -12.57 20.73
C LYS A 218 -17.54 -11.42 21.70
N GLY A 219 -16.86 -10.39 21.21
CA GLY A 219 -16.44 -9.23 21.96
C GLY A 219 -15.06 -9.36 22.62
N ASP A 220 -14.45 -10.54 22.65
CA ASP A 220 -13.10 -10.75 23.21
C ASP A 220 -12.00 -10.36 22.22
N LEU A 221 -10.87 -9.90 22.77
CA LEU A 221 -9.66 -9.59 22.01
C LEU A 221 -8.88 -10.87 21.72
N LEU A 222 -8.26 -10.91 20.55
CA LEU A 222 -7.30 -11.94 20.17
C LEU A 222 -6.16 -11.35 19.34
N ALA A 223 -5.03 -12.04 19.34
CA ALA A 223 -3.95 -11.83 18.39
C ALA A 223 -3.87 -13.03 17.43
N LEU A 224 -3.51 -12.81 16.17
CA LEU A 224 -3.33 -13.86 15.16
C LEU A 224 -2.36 -13.40 14.07
N ILE A 225 -1.92 -14.34 13.22
CA ILE A 225 -1.19 -14.01 12.00
C ILE A 225 -2.20 -13.90 10.87
N GLY A 226 -2.39 -12.69 10.34
CA GLY A 226 -3.32 -12.46 9.23
C GLY A 226 -2.84 -13.15 7.95
N SER A 227 -3.73 -13.27 6.96
CA SER A 227 -3.41 -13.91 5.66
C SER A 227 -2.29 -13.19 4.89
N HIS A 228 -2.01 -11.94 5.24
CA HIS A 228 -0.89 -11.14 4.75
C HIS A 228 0.46 -11.48 5.41
N GLY A 229 0.51 -12.39 6.39
CA GLY A 229 1.74 -12.81 7.06
C GLY A 229 2.25 -11.87 8.15
N TRP A 230 1.38 -10.99 8.67
CA TRP A 230 1.72 -10.03 9.73
C TRP A 230 0.84 -10.28 10.96
N LEU A 231 1.38 -9.98 12.14
CA LEU A 231 0.62 -10.03 13.39
C LEU A 231 -0.50 -8.99 13.38
N GLU A 232 -1.70 -9.47 13.66
CA GLU A 232 -2.95 -8.73 13.74
C GLU A 232 -3.55 -8.85 15.15
N ILE A 233 -4.10 -7.75 15.66
CA ILE A 233 -4.93 -7.73 16.88
C ILE A 233 -6.37 -7.43 16.47
N ALA A 234 -7.28 -8.28 16.90
CA ALA A 234 -8.68 -8.26 16.48
C ALA A 234 -9.64 -8.40 17.66
N VAL A 235 -10.91 -8.09 17.43
CA VAL A 235 -12.02 -8.40 18.35
C VAL A 235 -13.00 -9.28 17.62
N ASN A 236 -13.35 -10.45 18.19
CA ASN A 236 -14.34 -11.33 17.55
C ASN A 236 -15.70 -10.60 17.46
N GLY A 237 -16.13 -10.27 16.24
CA GLY A 237 -17.36 -9.54 15.99
C GLY A 237 -17.35 -8.08 16.47
N GLY A 238 -16.18 -7.44 16.53
CA GLY A 238 -16.01 -6.05 16.94
C GLY A 238 -14.77 -5.39 16.32
N SER A 239 -14.37 -4.24 16.86
CA SER A 239 -13.23 -3.44 16.36
C SER A 239 -12.14 -3.31 17.43
N ALA A 240 -10.93 -3.81 17.14
CA ALA A 240 -9.78 -3.64 18.02
C ALA A 240 -9.32 -2.18 18.08
N LYS A 241 -9.39 -1.44 16.97
CA LYS A 241 -9.14 0.00 16.90
C LYS A 241 -9.96 0.76 17.95
N ILE A 242 -11.27 0.53 18.00
CA ILE A 242 -12.16 1.21 18.95
C ILE A 242 -11.90 0.72 20.36
N LYS A 243 -11.81 -0.61 20.57
CA LYS A 243 -11.70 -1.19 21.90
C LYS A 243 -10.39 -0.84 22.61
N LEU A 244 -9.29 -0.77 21.86
CA LEU A 244 -7.97 -0.42 22.39
C LEU A 244 -7.63 1.07 22.22
N ASN A 245 -8.48 1.84 21.53
CA ASN A 245 -8.26 3.24 21.18
C ASN A 245 -6.88 3.48 20.52
N LYS A 246 -6.55 2.65 19.52
CA LYS A 246 -5.27 2.68 18.81
C LYS A 246 -5.39 3.25 17.40
N GLN A 247 -4.29 3.81 16.91
CA GLN A 247 -4.14 4.43 15.60
C GLN A 247 -2.89 3.88 14.88
N TYR A 248 -2.67 4.32 13.65
CA TYR A 248 -1.41 4.08 12.93
C TYR A 248 -0.22 4.58 13.77
N HIS A 249 0.92 3.89 13.66
CA HIS A 249 2.17 4.12 14.41
C HIS A 249 2.13 3.82 15.91
N ASP A 250 0.97 3.61 16.53
CA ASP A 250 0.93 3.24 17.93
C ASP A 250 1.69 1.92 18.16
N ARG A 251 2.48 1.90 19.23
CA ARG A 251 3.33 0.76 19.56
C ARG A 251 2.53 -0.40 20.11
N ILE A 252 2.97 -1.60 19.73
CA ILE A 252 2.47 -2.89 20.20
C ILE A 252 3.64 -3.67 20.79
N ARG A 253 3.46 -4.18 22.00
CA ARG A 253 4.43 -5.04 22.68
C ARG A 253 4.00 -6.50 22.55
N VAL A 254 4.90 -7.33 22.06
CA VAL A 254 4.70 -8.78 21.92
C VAL A 254 5.70 -9.49 22.80
N ILE A 255 5.23 -10.41 23.62
CA ILE A 255 6.08 -11.28 24.42
C ILE A 255 6.09 -12.66 23.77
N ILE A 256 7.29 -13.20 23.62
CA ILE A 256 7.53 -14.52 23.04
C ILE A 256 7.99 -15.46 24.17
N ASN A 257 7.52 -16.71 24.15
CA ASN A 257 7.91 -17.76 25.12
C ASN A 257 8.67 -18.89 24.44
#